data_AF-A0A7Y3MGS2-F1
#
_entry.id   AF-A0A7Y3MGS2-F1
#
_cell.length_a   1.000
_cell.length_b   1.000
_cell.length_c   1.000
_cell.angle_alpha   90.00
_cell.angle_beta   90.00
_cell.angle_gamma   90.00
#
_symmetry.space_group_name_H-M   'P 1'
#
loop_
_entity.id
_entity.type
_entity.pdbx_description
1 polymer ?
#
loop_
_entity_poly.entity_id
_entity_poly.type
_entity_poly.pdbx_seq_one_letter_code
_entity_poly.pdbx_strand_id
1 'polypeptide(L)' 'MPELPDIAIYLEALDRFVVGTKLERVRIAGISLLGSYDPPIETAHGKT' A
#
# COMPACT_ATOMS: atom_id res chain seq x y z
N MET A 1 13.89 -10.42 3.65
CA MET A 1 13.55 -9.00 3.89
C MET A 1 14.30 -8.21 2.83
N PRO A 2 13.63 -7.32 2.08
CA PRO A 2 14.32 -6.48 1.10
C PRO A 2 15.35 -5.58 1.79
N GLU A 3 16.43 -5.28 1.08
CA GLU A 3 17.45 -4.34 1.54
C GLU A 3 17.08 -2.91 1.12
N LEU A 4 17.81 -1.92 1.64
CA LEU A 4 17.57 -0.51 1.33
C LEU A 4 17.55 -0.23 -0.19
N PRO A 5 18.46 -0.80 -1.02
CA PRO A 5 18.41 -0.63 -2.47
C PRO A 5 17.12 -1.17 -3.11
N ASP A 6 16.59 -2.30 -2.62
CA ASP A 6 15.35 -2.87 -3.14
C ASP A 6 14.15 -1.96 -2.83
N ILE A 7 14.11 -1.38 -1.63
CA ILE A 7 13.05 -0.45 -1.23
C ILE A 7 13.09 0.81 -2.09
N ALA A 8 14.27 1.33 -2.42
CA ALA A 8 14.40 2.50 -3.29
C ALA A 8 13.73 2.26 -4.65
N ILE A 9 13.92 1.09 -5.25
CA ILE A 9 13.28 0.70 -6.50
C ILE A 9 11.75 0.65 -6.35
N TYR A 10 11.23 0.15 -5.22
CA TYR A 10 9.79 0.16 -4.96
C TYR A 10 9.24 1.58 -4.84
N LEU A 11 9.97 2.48 -4.17
CA LEU A 11 9.55 3.88 -4.06
C LEU A 11 9.46 4.57 -5.42
N GLU A 12 10.46 4.38 -6.30
CA GLU A 12 10.44 4.92 -7.66
C GLU A 12 9.26 4.39 -8.48
N ALA A 13 8.95 3.10 -8.36
CA ALA A 13 7.81 2.51 -9.05
C ALA A 13 6.47 3.02 -8.50
N LEU A 14 6.34 3.15 -7.18
CA LEU A 14 5.13 3.67 -6.55
C LEU A 14 4.87 5.13 -6.94
N ASP A 15 5.90 5.97 -6.99
CA ASP A 15 5.79 7.35 -7.44
C ASP A 15 5.27 7.42 -8.89
N ARG A 16 5.87 6.62 -9.78
CA ARG A 16 5.50 6.61 -11.20
C ARG A 16 4.11 6.06 -11.50
N PHE A 17 3.67 5.04 -10.76
CA PHE A 17 2.48 4.25 -11.16
C PHE A 17 1.31 4.35 -10.19
N VAL A 18 1.52 4.80 -8.95
CA VAL A 18 0.49 4.76 -7.90
C VAL A 18 0.13 6.15 -7.39
N VAL A 19 1.09 7.05 -7.20
CA VAL A 19 0.81 8.40 -6.68
C VAL A 19 -0.13 9.16 -7.61
N GLY A 20 -1.14 9.82 -7.04
CA GLY A 20 -2.17 10.53 -7.80
C GLY A 20 -3.28 9.64 -8.35
N THR A 21 -3.23 8.33 -8.13
CA THR A 21 -4.32 7.41 -8.48
C THR A 21 -5.26 7.20 -7.29
N LYS A 22 -6.56 7.10 -7.55
CA LYS A 22 -7.57 6.87 -6.51
C LYS A 22 -7.64 5.39 -6.14
N LEU A 23 -7.60 5.09 -4.84
CA LEU A 23 -7.70 3.73 -4.33
C LEU A 23 -9.17 3.26 -4.29
N GLU A 24 -9.62 2.57 -5.34
CA GLU A 24 -11.02 2.13 -5.45
C GLU A 24 -11.36 0.92 -4.56
N ARG A 25 -10.42 -0.01 -4.35
CA ARG A 25 -10.67 -1.21 -3.55
C ARG A 25 -9.39 -1.85 -3.04
N VAL A 26 -9.44 -2.32 -1.80
CA VAL A 26 -8.39 -3.16 -1.21
C VAL A 26 -8.89 -4.61 -1.10
N ARG A 27 -8.00 -5.56 -1.40
CA ARG A 27 -8.21 -7.00 -1.15
C ARG A 27 -7.11 -7.49 -0.23
N ILE A 28 -7.47 -8.07 0.90
CA ILE A 28 -6.51 -8.56 1.89
C ILE A 28 -6.34 -10.06 1.66
N ALA A 29 -5.12 -10.47 1.32
CA ALA A 29 -4.83 -11.86 0.94
C ALA A 29 -4.62 -12.80 2.13
N GLY A 30 -4.34 -12.28 3.33
CA GLY A 30 -4.03 -13.09 4.51
C GLY A 30 -4.75 -12.61 5.77
N ILE A 31 -5.25 -13.57 6.56
CA ILE A 31 -6.01 -13.29 7.80
C ILE A 31 -5.14 -12.59 8.85
N SER A 32 -3.83 -12.88 8.90
CA SER A 32 -2.88 -12.23 9.82
C SER A 32 -2.74 -10.71 9.61
N LEU A 33 -3.20 -10.21 8.47
CA LEU A 33 -3.19 -8.78 8.13
C LEU A 33 -4.48 -8.09 8.59
N LEU A 34 -5.50 -8.80 9.07
CA LEU A 34 -6.72 -8.18 9.58
C LEU A 34 -6.45 -7.53 10.95
N GLY A 35 -6.71 -6.23 11.06
CA GLY A 35 -6.70 -5.52 12.34
C GLY A 35 -5.31 -5.23 12.95
N SER A 36 -4.22 -5.41 12.20
CA SER A 36 -2.86 -5.07 12.64
C SER A 36 -2.39 -3.68 12.20
N TYR A 37 -3.25 -2.92 11.52
CA TYR A 37 -2.91 -1.63 10.92
C TYR A 37 -3.69 -0.48 11.56
N ASP A 38 -3.01 0.65 11.76
CA ASP A 38 -3.57 1.91 12.24
C ASP A 38 -3.16 3.05 11.28
N PRO A 39 -4.12 3.78 10.67
CA PRO A 39 -5.57 3.60 10.73
C PRO A 39 -6.03 2.31 10.04
N PRO A 40 -7.27 1.83 10.31
CA PRO A 40 -7.84 0.67 9.62
C PRO A 40 -7.76 0.84 8.10
N ILE A 41 -7.49 -0.26 7.39
CA ILE A 41 -7.23 -0.25 5.94
C ILE A 41 -8.42 0.27 5.11
N GLU A 42 -9.63 0.12 5.65
CA GLU A 42 -10.88 0.63 5.09
C GLU A 42 -10.85 2.16 4.95
N THR A 43 -10.08 2.86 5.79
CA THR A 43 -9.92 4.32 5.74
C THR A 43 -9.15 4.80 4.51
N ALA A 44 -8.47 3.90 3.80
CA ALA A 44 -7.76 4.23 2.57
C ALA A 44 -8.70 4.30 1.35
N HIS A 45 -9.90 3.72 1.43
CA HIS A 45 -10.84 3.69 0.31
C HIS A 45 -11.18 5.09 -0.18
N GLY A 46 -11.01 5.30 -1.48
CA GLY A 46 -11.31 6.56 -2.17
C GLY A 46 -10.31 7.69 -1.97
N LYS A 47 -9.20 7.44 -1.26
CA LYS A 47 -8.10 8.40 -1.14
C LYS A 47 -7.21 8.40 -2.39
N THR A 48 -6.43 9.48 -2.53
CA THR A 48 -5.46 9.72 -3.60
C THR A 48 -4.16 10.21 -2.96
#